data_AF-C5LFM2-F1
#
_entry.id   AF-C5LFM2-F1
#
_cell.length_a   1.000
_cell.length_b   1.000
_cell.length_c   1.000
_cell.angle_alpha   90.00
_cell.angle_beta   90.00
_cell.angle_gamma   90.00
#
_symmetry.space_group_name_H-M   'P 1'
#
loop_
_entity.id
_entity.type
_entity.pdbx_description
1 polymer ?
#
loop_
_entity_poly.entity_id
_entity_poly.type
_entity_poly.pdbx_seq_one_letter_code
_entity_poly.pdbx_strand_id
1 'polypeptide(L)'
;MDAFGVHGLRLPGWLLYTSLVYCLLGSLGTHLVGQRLIVLDYAAQRVEADFRSDLIRIRDHGEAVAMLHAQGRELSRLERSFMNIKRITYESMFVTKRLKLFDSFFEYTGSIFPLFVLSGAYFSSEITLGHLNQTVHALRYVLEALKWFVQSYGIIIKWRAAGNRLYEFESTLNLLSKSRSGLKPIPGDDDSLSLESCDVYTPTETKGLFFLPGKEEDDLALLTEVNLKIGKGEWTLLSGPEGSGKTSLLRALAGVWP
;
A
#
# COMPACT_ATOMS: atom_id res chain seq x y z
N MET A 1 -34.10 -32.78 25.88
CA MET A 1 -33.21 -31.84 25.14
C MET A 1 -34.11 -30.78 24.51
N ASP A 2 -35.03 -30.18 25.29
CA ASP A 2 -36.31 -29.64 24.79
C ASP A 2 -36.63 -28.20 25.24
N ALA A 3 -35.62 -27.44 25.66
CA ALA A 3 -35.83 -26.20 26.41
C ALA A 3 -35.87 -24.90 25.58
N PHE A 4 -35.61 -24.94 24.27
CA PHE A 4 -35.18 -23.72 23.60
C PHE A 4 -36.07 -23.29 22.44
N GLY A 5 -36.99 -22.37 22.74
CA GLY A 5 -37.73 -21.58 21.76
C GLY A 5 -38.57 -20.49 22.43
N VAL A 6 -38.20 -19.22 22.24
CA VAL A 6 -39.15 -18.11 22.46
C VAL A 6 -40.21 -18.26 21.36
N HIS A 7 -41.47 -18.49 21.76
CA HIS A 7 -42.63 -18.71 20.89
C HIS A 7 -42.66 -19.98 20.01
N GLY A 8 -42.26 -21.14 20.54
CA GLY A 8 -42.67 -22.44 19.97
C GLY A 8 -42.05 -22.85 18.63
N LEU A 9 -41.19 -22.02 18.02
CA LEU A 9 -40.38 -22.40 16.86
C LEU A 9 -39.11 -23.10 17.34
N ARG A 10 -39.10 -24.43 17.28
CA ARG A 10 -37.94 -25.28 17.58
C ARG A 10 -36.93 -25.20 16.43
N LEU A 11 -36.08 -24.18 16.43
CA LEU A 11 -34.94 -24.08 15.52
C LEU A 11 -33.70 -24.70 16.20
N PRO A 12 -33.27 -25.91 15.83
CA PRO A 12 -32.01 -26.47 16.35
C PRO A 12 -30.85 -25.51 16.00
N GLY A 13 -30.06 -25.15 17.01
CA GLY A 13 -28.94 -24.21 16.83
C GLY A 13 -29.34 -22.72 16.76
N TRP A 14 -30.53 -22.33 17.22
CA TRP A 14 -30.96 -20.91 17.25
C TRP A 14 -29.92 -19.96 17.87
N LEU A 15 -29.20 -20.39 18.91
CA LEU A 15 -28.09 -19.64 19.53
C LEU A 15 -27.03 -19.26 18.50
N LEU A 16 -26.64 -20.19 17.61
CA LEU A 16 -25.68 -19.95 16.54
C LEU A 16 -26.19 -18.86 15.58
N TYR A 17 -27.44 -18.95 15.15
CA TYR A 17 -28.04 -17.95 14.24
C TYR A 17 -28.11 -16.56 14.89
N THR A 18 -28.50 -16.48 16.17
CA THR A 18 -28.50 -15.20 16.90
C THR A 18 -27.09 -14.62 17.03
N SER A 19 -26.09 -15.47 17.27
CA SER A 19 -24.69 -15.05 17.33
C SER A 19 -24.14 -14.62 15.97
N LEU A 20 -24.57 -15.24 14.87
CA LEU A 20 -24.23 -14.81 13.51
C LEU A 20 -24.80 -13.41 13.20
N VAL A 21 -26.09 -13.19 13.48
CA VAL A 21 -26.72 -11.87 13.30
C VAL A 21 -26.02 -10.83 14.17
N TYR A 22 -25.71 -11.18 15.42
CA TYR A 22 -24.94 -10.32 16.32
C TYR A 22 -23.60 -9.94 15.68
N CYS A 23 -22.78 -10.91 15.27
CA CYS A 23 -21.49 -10.65 14.63
C CYS A 23 -21.59 -9.79 13.37
N LEU A 24 -22.63 -9.96 12.56
CA LEU A 24 -22.85 -9.16 11.36
C LEU A 24 -23.15 -7.69 11.72
N LEU A 25 -23.99 -7.46 12.72
CA LEU A 25 -24.27 -6.11 13.25
C LEU A 25 -23.01 -5.46 13.85
N GLY A 26 -22.22 -6.23 14.60
CA GLY A 26 -20.94 -5.77 15.14
C GLY A 26 -19.96 -5.37 14.05
N SER A 27 -19.79 -6.22 13.03
CA SER A 27 -18.92 -5.94 11.89
C SER A 27 -19.34 -4.67 11.15
N LEU A 28 -20.64 -4.49 10.91
CA LEU A 28 -21.17 -3.28 10.28
C LEU A 28 -20.94 -2.04 11.16
N GLY A 29 -21.18 -2.14 12.46
CA GLY A 29 -20.93 -1.07 13.43
C GLY A 29 -19.46 -0.66 13.51
N THR A 30 -18.56 -1.64 13.61
CA THR A 30 -17.10 -1.43 13.58
C THR A 30 -16.67 -0.74 12.28
N HIS A 31 -17.23 -1.15 11.13
CA HIS A 31 -16.95 -0.49 9.84
C HIS A 31 -17.45 0.96 9.81
N LEU A 32 -18.69 1.23 10.23
CA LEU A 32 -19.27 2.57 10.23
C LEU A 32 -18.53 3.54 11.16
N VAL A 33 -18.09 3.07 12.32
CA VAL A 33 -17.33 3.86 13.31
C VAL A 33 -15.88 4.06 12.86
N GLY A 34 -15.28 3.04 12.24
CA GLY A 34 -13.87 2.96 11.88
C GLY A 34 -13.50 3.50 10.50
N GLN A 35 -14.42 3.63 9.54
CA GLN A 35 -14.13 4.11 8.18
C GLN A 35 -13.38 5.45 8.12
N ARG A 36 -13.65 6.35 9.08
CA ARG A 36 -12.98 7.66 9.16
C ARG A 36 -11.49 7.53 9.50
N LEU A 37 -11.08 6.45 10.16
CA LEU A 37 -9.69 6.20 10.52
C LEU A 37 -8.81 6.00 9.27
N ILE A 38 -9.36 5.44 8.19
CA ILE A 38 -8.64 5.24 6.92
C ILE A 38 -8.19 6.59 6.34
N VAL A 39 -9.11 7.56 6.31
CA VAL A 39 -8.82 8.91 5.79
C VAL A 39 -7.84 9.65 6.70
N LEU A 40 -8.00 9.51 8.02
CA LEU A 40 -7.10 10.13 9.00
C LEU A 40 -5.69 9.53 8.95
N ASP A 41 -5.55 8.23 8.73
CA ASP A 41 -4.25 7.56 8.60
C ASP A 41 -3.49 8.05 7.36
N TYR A 42 -4.18 8.15 6.22
CA TYR A 42 -3.61 8.73 5.01
C TYR A 42 -3.21 10.20 5.21
N ALA A 43 -4.08 11.00 5.82
CA ALA A 43 -3.77 12.40 6.14
C ALA A 43 -2.59 12.53 7.11
N ALA A 44 -2.46 11.62 8.08
CA ALA A 44 -1.33 11.60 9.02
C ALA A 44 -0.02 11.32 8.30
N GLN A 45 0.02 10.32 7.42
CA GLN A 45 1.21 10.02 6.60
C GLN A 45 1.62 11.21 5.73
N ARG A 46 0.64 11.91 5.12
CA ARG A 46 0.90 13.10 4.30
C ARG A 46 1.47 14.25 5.11
N VAL A 47 0.85 14.59 6.24
CA VAL A 47 1.30 15.68 7.10
C VAL A 47 2.67 15.39 7.72
N GLU A 48 2.95 14.12 8.06
CA GLU A 48 4.28 13.69 8.52
C GLU A 48 5.34 13.82 7.42
N ALA A 49 5.02 13.44 6.19
CA ALA A 49 5.91 13.59 5.04
C ALA A 49 6.22 15.07 4.77
N ASP A 50 5.21 15.93 4.74
CA ASP A 50 5.37 17.38 4.54
C ASP A 50 6.30 17.99 5.62
N PHE A 51 6.10 17.61 6.89
CA PHE A 51 6.94 18.07 7.99
C PHE A 51 8.39 17.56 7.87
N ARG A 52 8.61 16.30 7.48
CA ARG A 52 9.95 15.77 7.22
C ARG A 52 10.64 16.50 6.06
N SER A 53 9.90 16.81 5.00
CA SER A 53 10.42 17.60 3.88
C SER A 53 10.81 19.02 4.31
N ASP A 54 10.00 19.68 5.15
CA ASP A 54 10.35 20.99 5.74
C ASP A 54 11.65 20.92 6.56
N LEU A 55 11.84 19.87 7.37
CA LEU A 55 13.05 19.67 8.16
C LEU A 55 14.29 19.44 7.29
N ILE A 56 14.17 18.61 6.25
CA ILE A 56 15.26 18.35 5.30
C ILE A 56 15.66 19.64 4.58
N ARG A 57 14.68 20.45 4.12
CA ARG A 57 14.96 21.74 3.47
C ARG A 57 15.79 22.65 4.36
N ILE A 58 15.43 22.78 5.64
CA ILE A 58 16.14 23.65 6.60
C ILE A 58 17.55 23.11 6.86
N ARG A 59 17.72 21.79 6.98
CA ARG A 59 19.04 21.16 7.11
C ARG A 59 19.93 21.46 5.90
N ASP A 60 19.39 21.28 4.69
CA ASP A 60 20.14 21.43 3.44
C ASP A 60 20.47 22.90 3.13
N HIS A 61 19.68 23.86 3.62
CA HIS A 61 19.85 25.30 3.38
C HIS A 61 20.19 26.10 4.66
N GLY A 62 20.78 25.45 5.67
CA GLY A 62 21.04 26.06 6.98
C GLY A 62 21.92 27.30 6.94
N GLU A 63 22.91 27.33 6.04
CA GLU A 63 23.79 28.49 5.84
C GLU A 63 23.02 29.71 5.34
N ALA A 64 22.14 29.53 4.35
CA ALA A 64 21.31 30.62 3.82
C ALA A 64 20.34 31.16 4.89
N VAL A 65 19.77 30.28 5.72
CA VAL A 65 18.92 30.68 6.85
C VAL A 65 19.71 31.50 7.88
N ALA A 66 20.97 31.12 8.15
CA ALA A 66 21.84 31.84 9.06
C ALA A 66 22.28 33.20 8.51
N MET A 67 22.71 33.26 7.24
CA MET A 67 23.10 34.52 6.58
C MET A 67 21.94 35.52 6.55
N LEU A 68 20.73 35.06 6.27
CA LEU A 68 19.52 35.89 6.23
C LEU A 68 18.93 36.19 7.61
N HIS A 69 19.52 35.68 8.70
CA HIS A 69 19.00 35.82 10.07
C HIS A 69 17.52 35.43 10.18
N ALA A 70 17.12 34.39 9.43
CA ALA A 70 15.74 33.99 9.23
C ALA A 70 15.27 32.89 10.20
N GLN A 71 16.05 32.56 11.24
CA GLN A 71 15.81 31.42 12.13
C GLN A 71 14.42 31.47 12.78
N GLY A 72 14.01 32.64 13.29
CA GLY A 72 12.70 32.80 13.91
C GLY A 72 11.54 32.56 12.95
N ARG A 73 11.67 32.99 11.68
CA ARG A 73 10.65 32.78 10.65
C ARG A 73 10.53 31.30 10.27
N GLU A 74 11.65 30.60 10.09
CA GLU A 74 11.65 29.16 9.80
C GLU A 74 11.11 28.35 11.00
N LEU A 75 11.46 28.72 12.24
CA LEU A 75 10.92 28.09 13.44
C LEU A 75 9.40 28.23 13.52
N SER A 76 8.85 29.44 13.36
CA SER A 76 7.40 29.65 13.35
C SER A 76 6.69 28.96 12.18
N ARG A 77 7.39 28.66 11.08
CA ARG A 77 6.86 27.83 9.99
C ARG A 77 6.81 26.36 10.41
N LEU A 78 7.89 25.84 10.99
CA LEU A 78 7.94 24.46 11.52
C LEU A 78 6.90 24.23 12.62
N GLU A 79 6.73 25.18 13.55
CA GLU A 79 5.71 25.09 14.60
C GLU A 79 4.30 24.99 14.02
N ARG A 80 3.97 25.78 12.99
CA ARG A 80 2.68 25.69 12.29
C ARG A 80 2.49 24.34 11.60
N SER A 81 3.53 23.83 10.93
CA SER A 81 3.52 22.52 10.31
C SER A 81 3.33 21.39 11.35
N PHE A 82 4.02 21.48 12.48
CA PHE A 82 3.89 20.56 13.61
C PHE A 82 2.49 20.59 14.25
N MET A 83 1.83 21.75 14.30
CA MET A 83 0.45 21.83 14.78
C MET A 83 -0.54 21.03 13.92
N ASN A 84 -0.25 20.85 12.63
CA ASN A 84 -1.03 19.95 11.78
C ASN A 84 -0.84 18.48 12.19
N ILE A 85 0.40 18.05 12.52
CA ILE A 85 0.68 16.71 13.07
C ILE A 85 -0.09 16.51 14.36
N LYS A 86 -0.03 17.48 15.27
CA LYS A 86 -0.75 17.43 16.54
C LYS A 86 -2.25 17.27 16.30
N ARG A 87 -2.83 18.10 15.44
CA ARG A 87 -4.27 18.05 15.12
C ARG A 87 -4.70 16.69 14.58
N ILE A 88 -4.01 16.17 13.55
CA ILE A 88 -4.39 14.89 12.95
C ILE A 88 -4.24 13.72 13.94
N THR A 89 -3.22 13.79 14.80
CA THR A 89 -3.02 12.83 15.89
C THR A 89 -4.19 12.85 16.86
N TYR A 90 -4.65 14.02 17.31
CA TYR A 90 -5.82 14.11 18.19
C TYR A 90 -7.10 13.62 17.51
N GLU A 91 -7.35 14.01 16.25
CA GLU A 91 -8.52 13.53 15.50
C GLU A 91 -8.51 11.99 15.38
N SER A 92 -7.34 11.40 15.09
CA SER A 92 -7.13 9.94 15.06
C SER A 92 -7.36 9.29 16.43
N MET A 93 -6.87 9.90 17.51
CA MET A 93 -7.11 9.43 18.89
C MET A 93 -8.61 9.44 19.24
N PHE A 94 -9.36 10.48 18.89
CA PHE A 94 -10.80 10.55 19.16
C PHE A 94 -11.58 9.44 18.43
N VAL A 95 -11.27 9.22 17.15
CA VAL A 95 -11.91 8.14 16.37
C VAL A 95 -11.51 6.77 16.90
N THR A 96 -10.24 6.56 17.21
CA THR A 96 -9.72 5.31 17.79
C THR A 96 -10.35 5.02 19.15
N LYS A 97 -10.50 6.04 20.02
CA LYS A 97 -11.16 5.91 21.31
C LYS A 97 -12.62 5.47 21.14
N ARG A 98 -13.36 6.12 20.23
CA ARG A 98 -14.76 5.76 19.95
C ARG A 98 -14.89 4.34 19.41
N LEU A 99 -13.98 3.95 18.50
CA LEU A 99 -13.92 2.60 17.97
C LEU A 99 -13.65 1.56 19.06
N LYS A 100 -12.63 1.79 19.91
CA LYS A 100 -12.33 0.90 21.04
C LYS A 100 -13.48 0.81 22.03
N LEU A 101 -14.16 1.91 22.33
CA LEU A 101 -15.34 1.90 23.20
C LEU A 101 -16.46 1.04 22.59
N PHE A 102 -16.72 1.19 21.29
CA PHE A 102 -17.70 0.37 20.58
C PHE A 102 -17.32 -1.12 20.60
N ASP A 103 -16.07 -1.44 20.22
CA ASP A 103 -15.58 -2.81 20.16
C ASP A 103 -15.62 -3.47 21.56
N SER A 104 -15.17 -2.78 22.60
CA SER A 104 -15.24 -3.29 23.98
C SER A 104 -16.67 -3.51 24.44
N PHE A 105 -17.57 -2.55 24.21
CA PHE A 105 -18.99 -2.72 24.57
C PHE A 105 -19.59 -3.92 23.85
N PHE A 106 -19.34 -4.04 22.55
CA PHE A 106 -19.81 -5.14 21.73
C PHE A 106 -19.23 -6.49 22.17
N GLU A 107 -17.98 -6.55 22.58
CA GLU A 107 -17.34 -7.77 23.10
C GLU A 107 -17.92 -8.19 24.46
N TYR A 108 -18.12 -7.25 25.38
CA TYR A 108 -18.73 -7.53 26.69
C TYR A 108 -20.18 -7.98 26.55
N THR A 109 -21.00 -7.28 25.75
CA THR A 109 -22.39 -7.69 25.49
C THR A 109 -22.45 -9.07 24.85
N GLY A 110 -21.56 -9.37 23.89
CA GLY A 110 -21.50 -10.67 23.23
C GLY A 110 -21.08 -11.81 24.15
N SER A 111 -20.23 -11.53 25.14
CA SER A 111 -19.78 -12.53 26.12
C SER A 111 -20.85 -12.83 27.18
N ILE A 112 -21.64 -11.82 27.55
CA ILE A 112 -22.65 -11.91 28.61
C ILE A 112 -24.01 -12.41 28.08
N PHE A 113 -24.35 -12.11 26.82
CA PHE A 113 -25.64 -12.47 26.22
C PHE A 113 -25.97 -13.99 26.29
N PRO A 114 -25.05 -14.92 25.96
CA PRO A 114 -25.34 -16.35 26.06
C PRO A 114 -25.64 -16.81 27.50
N LEU A 115 -25.00 -16.19 28.50
CA LEU A 115 -25.26 -16.49 29.91
C LEU A 115 -26.67 -16.06 30.31
N PHE A 116 -27.13 -14.87 29.90
CA PHE A 116 -28.50 -14.43 30.16
C PHE A 116 -29.53 -15.34 29.50
N VAL A 117 -29.33 -15.67 28.23
CA VAL A 117 -30.21 -16.56 27.48
C VAL A 117 -30.32 -17.94 28.13
N LEU A 118 -29.20 -18.52 28.53
CA LEU A 118 -29.14 -19.86 29.11
C LEU A 118 -29.48 -19.89 30.62
N SER A 119 -29.56 -18.72 31.26
CA SER A 119 -29.84 -18.62 32.71
C SER A 119 -31.17 -19.26 33.09
N GLY A 120 -32.22 -19.09 32.28
CA GLY A 120 -33.53 -19.70 32.52
C GLY A 120 -33.48 -21.22 32.53
N ALA A 121 -32.75 -21.83 31.58
CA ALA A 121 -32.54 -23.28 31.51
C ALA A 121 -31.67 -23.78 32.69
N TYR A 122 -30.72 -22.96 33.16
CA TYR A 122 -29.90 -23.28 34.33
C TYR A 122 -30.72 -23.26 35.63
N PHE A 123 -31.51 -22.20 35.86
CA PHE A 123 -32.32 -22.07 37.08
C PHE A 123 -33.52 -23.03 37.11
N SER A 124 -34.04 -23.45 35.96
CA SER A 124 -35.03 -24.54 35.86
C SER A 124 -34.41 -25.94 35.99
N SER A 125 -33.08 -26.04 36.21
CA SER A 125 -32.33 -27.30 36.35
C SER A 125 -32.36 -28.20 35.10
N GLU A 126 -32.68 -27.66 33.93
CA GLU A 126 -32.64 -28.38 32.65
C GLU A 126 -31.20 -28.58 32.14
N ILE A 127 -30.30 -27.67 32.52
CA ILE A 127 -28.86 -27.75 32.24
C ILE A 127 -28.03 -27.59 33.51
N THR A 128 -26.91 -28.30 33.60
CA THR A 128 -25.95 -28.15 34.69
C THR A 128 -25.02 -26.95 34.45
N LEU A 129 -24.35 -26.49 35.50
CA LEU A 129 -23.31 -25.44 35.37
C LEU A 129 -22.20 -25.85 34.39
N GLY A 130 -21.86 -27.14 34.35
CA GLY A 130 -20.89 -27.69 33.39
C GLY A 130 -21.37 -27.54 31.94
N HIS A 131 -22.61 -27.92 31.64
CA HIS A 131 -23.20 -27.77 30.31
C HIS A 131 -23.33 -26.30 29.89
N LEU A 132 -23.66 -25.40 30.83
CA LEU A 132 -23.70 -23.96 30.60
C LEU A 132 -22.34 -23.45 30.13
N ASN A 133 -21.28 -23.68 30.91
CA ASN A 133 -19.92 -23.23 30.58
C ASN A 133 -19.42 -23.85 29.26
N GLN A 134 -19.65 -25.14 29.04
CA GLN A 134 -19.25 -25.82 27.80
C GLN A 134 -19.92 -25.20 26.57
N THR A 135 -21.21 -24.88 26.67
CA THR A 135 -21.97 -24.27 25.56
C THR A 135 -21.48 -22.84 25.27
N VAL A 136 -21.26 -22.02 26.30
CA VAL A 136 -20.72 -20.67 26.16
C VAL A 136 -19.32 -20.69 25.53
N HIS A 137 -18.44 -21.58 25.99
CA HIS A 137 -17.10 -21.71 25.43
C HIS A 137 -17.12 -22.20 23.98
N ALA A 138 -17.92 -23.23 23.65
CA ALA A 138 -18.04 -23.74 22.29
C ALA A 138 -18.54 -22.65 21.32
N LEU A 139 -19.54 -21.86 21.75
CA LEU A 139 -20.03 -20.73 20.96
C LEU A 139 -18.95 -19.67 20.73
N ARG A 140 -18.19 -19.31 21.77
CA ARG A 140 -17.09 -18.36 21.65
C ARG A 140 -16.02 -18.83 20.67
N TYR A 141 -15.63 -20.10 20.74
CA TYR A 141 -14.65 -20.69 19.81
C TYR A 141 -15.11 -20.59 18.34
N VAL A 142 -16.38 -20.91 18.06
CA VAL A 142 -16.93 -20.80 16.69
C VAL A 142 -16.90 -19.35 16.20
N LEU A 143 -17.25 -18.39 17.06
CA LEU A 143 -17.23 -16.97 16.72
C LEU A 143 -15.81 -16.43 16.50
N GLU A 144 -14.85 -16.83 17.32
CA GLU A 144 -13.44 -16.47 17.17
C GLU A 144 -12.85 -17.04 15.87
N ALA A 145 -13.15 -18.32 15.56
CA ALA A 145 -12.72 -18.95 14.32
C ALA A 145 -13.26 -18.20 13.07
N LEU A 146 -14.50 -17.71 13.13
CA LEU A 146 -15.09 -16.93 12.04
C LEU A 146 -14.46 -15.53 11.91
N LYS A 147 -14.09 -14.89 13.03
CA LYS A 147 -13.40 -13.60 13.06
C LYS A 147 -11.98 -13.66 12.48
N TRP A 148 -11.31 -14.82 12.59
CA TRP A 148 -9.94 -14.99 12.10
C TRP A 148 -9.80 -14.57 10.62
N PHE A 149 -10.75 -14.96 9.76
CA PHE A 149 -10.70 -14.60 8.33
C PHE A 149 -10.71 -13.08 8.12
N VAL A 150 -11.56 -12.37 8.86
CA VAL A 150 -11.67 -10.91 8.80
C VAL A 150 -10.38 -10.25 9.31
N GLN A 151 -9.79 -10.76 10.39
CA GLN A 151 -8.55 -10.24 10.96
C GLN A 151 -7.33 -10.51 10.07
N SER A 152 -7.28 -11.66 9.40
CA SER A 152 -6.18 -12.05 8.51
C SER A 152 -6.27 -11.40 7.11
N TYR A 153 -7.41 -10.85 6.72
CA TYR A 153 -7.61 -10.25 5.39
C TYR A 153 -6.55 -9.20 5.05
N GLY A 154 -6.20 -8.32 5.99
CA GLY A 154 -5.16 -7.30 5.78
C GLY A 154 -3.78 -7.88 5.47
N ILE A 155 -3.42 -9.01 6.13
CA ILE A 155 -2.16 -9.72 5.89
C ILE A 155 -2.19 -10.37 4.50
N ILE A 156 -3.30 -11.00 4.13
CA ILE A 156 -3.49 -11.65 2.82
C ILE A 156 -3.34 -10.63 1.68
N ILE A 157 -3.95 -9.44 1.82
CA ILE A 157 -3.83 -8.37 0.81
C ILE A 157 -2.39 -7.87 0.70
N LYS A 158 -1.68 -7.66 1.83
CA LYS A 158 -0.27 -7.24 1.81
C LYS A 158 0.63 -8.29 1.14
N TRP A 159 0.43 -9.56 1.47
CA TRP A 159 1.16 -10.67 0.83
C TRP A 159 0.89 -10.73 -0.68
N ARG A 160 -0.38 -10.60 -1.09
CA ARG A 160 -0.76 -10.55 -2.51
C ARG A 160 -0.12 -9.37 -3.23
N ALA A 161 -0.10 -8.19 -2.63
CA ALA A 161 0.52 -7.00 -3.22
C ALA A 161 2.06 -7.13 -3.33
N ALA A 162 2.70 -7.82 -2.39
CA ALA A 162 4.13 -8.14 -2.48
C ALA A 162 4.41 -9.20 -3.56
N GLY A 163 3.61 -10.26 -3.62
CA GLY A 163 3.70 -11.31 -4.63
C GLY A 163 3.49 -10.77 -6.05
N ASN A 164 2.49 -9.91 -6.25
CA ASN A 164 2.27 -9.25 -7.53
C ASN A 164 3.47 -8.41 -7.98
N ARG A 165 4.07 -7.63 -7.08
CA ARG A 165 5.26 -6.83 -7.39
C ARG A 165 6.47 -7.71 -7.75
N LEU A 166 6.64 -8.84 -7.08
CA LEU A 166 7.71 -9.78 -7.39
C LEU A 166 7.49 -10.45 -8.76
N TYR A 167 6.25 -10.86 -9.04
CA TYR A 167 5.87 -11.43 -10.33
C TYR A 167 6.07 -10.42 -11.47
N GLU A 168 5.68 -9.18 -11.26
CA GLU A 168 5.88 -8.09 -12.23
C GLU A 168 7.36 -7.84 -12.49
N PHE A 169 8.17 -7.78 -11.43
CA PHE A 169 9.62 -7.65 -11.54
C PHE A 169 10.25 -8.81 -12.32
N GLU A 170 9.89 -10.06 -12.00
CA GLU A 170 10.38 -11.24 -12.71
C GLU A 170 9.94 -11.23 -14.19
N SER A 171 8.68 -10.88 -14.46
CA SER A 171 8.16 -10.79 -15.82
C SER A 171 8.89 -9.72 -16.64
N THR A 172 9.21 -8.58 -16.03
CA THR A 172 9.96 -7.48 -16.65
C THR A 172 11.39 -7.91 -16.94
N LEU A 173 12.06 -8.59 -16.00
CA LEU A 173 13.40 -9.15 -16.22
C LEU A 173 13.40 -10.19 -17.34
N ASN A 174 12.36 -11.03 -17.44
CA ASN A 174 12.22 -12.01 -18.51
C ASN A 174 11.94 -11.38 -19.88
N LEU A 175 11.25 -10.24 -19.93
CA LEU A 175 11.09 -9.45 -21.15
C LEU A 175 12.40 -8.80 -21.57
N LEU A 176 13.13 -8.18 -20.63
CA LEU A 176 14.43 -7.56 -20.88
C LEU A 176 15.51 -8.59 -21.28
N SER A 177 15.50 -9.79 -20.71
CA SER A 177 16.46 -10.84 -21.08
C SER A 177 16.25 -11.38 -22.50
N LYS A 178 14.99 -11.36 -22.98
CA LYS A 178 14.64 -11.69 -24.37
C LYS A 178 14.89 -10.52 -25.32
N SER A 179 14.68 -9.29 -24.86
CA SER A 179 15.05 -8.06 -25.56
C SER A 179 16.53 -7.77 -25.37
N ARG A 180 17.41 -8.54 -26.04
CA ARG A 180 18.80 -8.09 -26.24
C ARG A 180 18.82 -6.94 -27.26
N SER A 181 18.28 -5.79 -26.87
CA SER A 181 18.39 -4.52 -27.60
C SER A 181 19.65 -3.81 -27.12
N GLY A 182 20.76 -4.23 -27.69
CA GLY A 182 22.00 -3.46 -27.64
C GLY A 182 22.62 -3.59 -29.01
N LEU A 183 23.28 -2.53 -29.47
CA LEU A 183 24.06 -2.56 -30.71
C LEU A 183 24.98 -3.78 -30.66
N LYS A 184 24.74 -4.76 -31.53
CA LYS A 184 25.61 -5.93 -31.63
C LYS A 184 26.83 -5.52 -32.44
N PRO A 185 28.04 -5.50 -31.86
CA PRO A 185 29.23 -5.21 -32.64
C PRO A 185 29.40 -6.31 -33.69
N ILE A 186 29.41 -5.90 -34.95
CA ILE A 186 29.77 -6.77 -36.07
C ILE A 186 31.29 -6.62 -36.24
N PRO A 187 32.07 -7.71 -36.27
CA PRO A 187 33.50 -7.61 -36.51
C PRO A 187 33.74 -7.03 -37.92
N GLY A 188 34.29 -5.82 -37.96
CA GLY A 188 34.77 -5.17 -39.18
C GLY A 188 36.26 -5.44 -39.39
N ASP A 189 36.70 -5.39 -40.65
CA ASP A 189 38.09 -5.63 -41.05
C ASP A 189 39.03 -4.46 -40.71
N ASP A 190 38.46 -3.33 -40.26
CA ASP A 190 39.16 -2.08 -39.95
C ASP A 190 38.88 -1.69 -38.49
N ASP A 191 39.87 -1.17 -37.77
CA ASP A 191 39.81 -0.80 -36.34
C ASP A 191 39.00 0.51 -36.12
N SER A 192 37.87 0.66 -36.83
CA SER A 192 37.02 1.84 -36.84
C SER A 192 35.63 1.54 -36.28
N LEU A 193 35.05 2.52 -35.58
CA LEU A 193 33.67 2.46 -35.11
C LEU A 193 32.77 3.04 -36.20
N SER A 194 31.84 2.25 -36.72
CA SER A 194 30.80 2.71 -37.66
C SER A 194 29.41 2.45 -37.09
N LEU A 195 28.56 3.46 -37.15
CA LEU A 195 27.12 3.38 -36.91
C LEU A 195 26.43 3.77 -38.19
N GLU A 196 25.53 2.90 -38.66
CA GLU A 196 24.70 3.15 -39.84
C GLU A 196 23.24 3.10 -39.41
N SER A 197 22.51 4.20 -39.67
CA SER A 197 21.07 4.32 -39.43
C SER A 197 20.62 3.87 -38.04
N CYS A 198 21.29 4.36 -36.98
CA CYS A 198 20.91 4.04 -35.60
C CYS A 198 19.80 4.99 -35.11
N ASP A 199 18.66 4.42 -34.73
CA ASP A 199 17.61 5.14 -34.02
C ASP A 199 17.76 4.91 -32.52
N VAL A 200 17.62 5.97 -31.72
CA VAL A 200 17.64 5.90 -30.26
C VAL A 200 16.29 6.40 -29.76
N TYR A 201 15.56 5.56 -29.04
CA TYR A 201 14.25 5.90 -28.50
C TYR A 201 14.37 6.36 -27.05
N THR A 202 13.43 7.19 -26.60
CA THR A 202 13.22 7.34 -25.16
C THR A 202 12.73 6.01 -24.60
N PRO A 203 13.25 5.51 -23.48
CA PRO A 203 12.56 4.53 -22.66
C PRO A 203 11.38 5.29 -22.09
N THR A 204 10.27 5.30 -22.83
CA THR A 204 8.97 5.72 -22.36
C THR A 204 8.78 5.09 -21.00
N GLU A 205 8.39 5.90 -20.00
CA GLU A 205 8.27 5.46 -18.61
C GLU A 205 7.64 4.07 -18.58
N THR A 206 8.46 3.09 -18.19
CA THR A 206 8.04 1.70 -18.00
C THR A 206 6.69 1.74 -17.32
N LYS A 207 5.66 1.21 -18.00
CA LYS A 207 4.31 0.92 -17.49
C LYS A 207 4.41 0.46 -16.04
N GLY A 208 4.41 1.41 -15.13
CA GLY A 208 4.38 1.24 -13.72
C GLY A 208 3.12 1.93 -13.32
N LEU A 209 2.17 1.15 -12.82
CA LEU A 209 0.89 1.58 -12.27
C LEU A 209 -0.26 1.67 -13.30
N PHE A 210 -1.15 0.68 -13.18
CA PHE A 210 -2.50 0.60 -13.73
C PHE A 210 -2.59 0.45 -15.25
N PHE A 211 -2.99 -0.75 -15.69
CA PHE A 211 -3.67 -0.94 -16.98
C PHE A 211 -4.95 -0.10 -17.00
N LEU A 212 -4.84 1.17 -17.39
CA LEU A 212 -5.94 1.93 -17.97
C LEU A 212 -5.94 1.57 -19.47
N PRO A 213 -6.98 0.91 -20.00
CA PRO A 213 -7.08 0.65 -21.43
C PRO A 213 -7.31 1.99 -22.14
N GLY A 214 -6.44 2.36 -23.08
CA GLY A 214 -6.76 3.43 -24.04
C GLY A 214 -5.74 4.57 -24.23
N LYS A 215 -4.48 4.45 -23.78
CA LYS A 215 -3.43 5.37 -24.22
C LYS A 215 -2.18 4.61 -24.63
N GLU A 216 -2.07 4.35 -25.93
CA GLU A 216 -0.78 4.20 -26.60
C GLU A 216 -0.16 5.60 -26.63
N GLU A 217 0.80 5.87 -25.75
CA GLU A 217 1.70 7.01 -25.94
C GLU A 217 2.91 6.47 -26.69
N ASP A 218 3.10 6.98 -27.91
CA ASP A 218 4.13 6.57 -28.86
C ASP A 218 5.53 6.71 -28.24
N ASP A 219 6.38 5.69 -28.44
CA ASP A 219 7.81 5.77 -28.14
C ASP A 219 8.42 6.96 -28.90
N LEU A 220 8.74 8.04 -28.18
CA LEU A 220 9.31 9.23 -28.80
C LEU A 220 10.77 8.93 -29.19
N ALA A 221 11.06 8.95 -30.49
CA ALA A 221 12.43 8.85 -30.98
C ALA A 221 13.25 10.07 -30.49
N LEU A 222 14.32 9.82 -29.74
CA LEU A 222 15.27 10.86 -29.29
C LEU A 222 16.24 11.26 -30.40
N LEU A 223 16.68 10.27 -31.18
CA LEU A 223 17.56 10.42 -32.33
C LEU A 223 17.10 9.45 -33.41
N THR A 224 17.07 9.90 -34.65
CA THR A 224 16.72 9.08 -35.82
C THR A 224 17.88 9.12 -36.82
N GLU A 225 18.17 7.97 -37.46
CA GLU A 225 19.15 7.82 -38.53
C GLU A 225 20.56 8.36 -38.20
N VAL A 226 21.07 8.05 -37.00
CA VAL A 226 22.43 8.47 -36.62
C VAL A 226 23.46 7.69 -37.40
N ASN A 227 24.22 8.40 -38.24
CA ASN A 227 25.35 7.88 -39.01
C ASN A 227 26.64 8.47 -38.46
N LEU A 228 27.57 7.62 -38.01
CA LEU A 228 28.83 8.04 -37.37
C LEU A 228 29.96 7.11 -37.79
N LYS A 229 31.12 7.67 -38.13
CA LYS A 229 32.34 6.91 -38.39
C LYS A 229 33.49 7.54 -37.61
N ILE A 230 34.16 6.75 -36.77
CA ILE A 230 35.33 7.16 -35.97
C ILE A 230 36.48 6.22 -36.29
N GLY A 231 37.61 6.76 -36.73
CA GLY A 231 38.83 5.99 -37.01
C GLY A 231 39.62 5.60 -35.75
N LYS A 232 40.55 4.66 -35.89
CA LYS A 232 41.43 4.24 -34.80
C LYS A 232 42.29 5.40 -34.30
N GLY A 233 42.19 5.72 -33.00
CA GLY A 233 42.98 6.78 -32.36
C GLY A 233 42.48 8.21 -32.65
N GLU A 234 41.33 8.35 -33.29
CA GLU A 234 40.69 9.63 -33.56
C GLU A 234 40.00 10.18 -32.30
N TRP A 235 40.15 11.49 -32.07
CA TRP A 235 39.44 12.20 -31.01
C TRP A 235 38.26 12.96 -31.61
N THR A 236 37.04 12.51 -31.33
CA THR A 236 35.81 13.12 -31.85
C THR A 236 35.04 13.81 -30.72
N LEU A 237 34.61 15.05 -30.95
CA LEU A 237 33.80 15.83 -30.00
C LEU A 237 32.33 15.82 -30.43
N LEU A 238 31.44 15.40 -29.53
CA LEU A 238 29.98 15.43 -29.74
C LEU A 238 29.38 16.72 -29.15
N SER A 239 28.96 17.67 -30.00
CA SER A 239 28.37 18.96 -29.61
C SER A 239 26.92 19.15 -30.08
N GLY A 240 26.19 20.10 -29.50
CA GLY A 240 24.73 20.28 -29.66
C GLY A 240 24.00 20.85 -28.43
N PRO A 241 22.71 21.21 -28.53
CA PRO A 241 21.93 21.80 -27.44
C PRO A 241 21.70 20.85 -26.25
N GLU A 242 21.37 21.37 -25.07
CA GLU A 242 20.86 20.54 -23.96
C GLU A 242 19.59 19.80 -24.40
N GLY A 243 19.47 18.52 -24.04
CA GLY A 243 18.34 17.66 -24.44
C GLY A 243 18.44 17.02 -25.83
N SER A 244 19.49 17.29 -26.61
CA SER A 244 19.70 16.71 -27.96
C SER A 244 20.07 15.21 -28.02
N GLY A 245 19.92 14.46 -26.93
CA GLY A 245 20.16 13.00 -26.94
C GLY A 245 21.62 12.53 -26.88
N LYS A 246 22.62 13.42 -26.75
CA LYS A 246 24.05 13.06 -26.72
C LYS A 246 24.43 12.01 -25.69
N THR A 247 23.96 12.19 -24.46
CA THR A 247 24.23 11.25 -23.36
C THR A 247 23.52 9.92 -23.59
N SER A 248 22.34 9.95 -24.23
CA SER A 248 21.61 8.74 -24.62
C SER A 248 22.33 7.96 -25.72
N LEU A 249 22.91 8.65 -26.72
CA LEU A 249 23.73 8.02 -27.77
C LEU A 249 24.97 7.31 -27.18
N LEU A 250 25.66 7.96 -26.23
CA LEU A 250 26.79 7.34 -25.54
C LEU A 250 26.38 6.11 -24.71
N ARG A 251 25.19 6.14 -24.09
CA ARG A 251 24.65 4.98 -23.35
C ARG A 251 24.23 3.84 -24.28
N ALA A 252 23.70 4.15 -25.46
CA ALA A 252 23.39 3.17 -26.50
C ALA A 252 24.65 2.50 -27.04
N LEU A 253 25.70 3.28 -27.31
CA LEU A 253 27.02 2.77 -27.70
C LEU A 253 27.66 1.88 -26.63
N ALA A 254 27.45 2.20 -25.36
CA ALA A 254 27.91 1.38 -24.23
C ALA A 254 27.04 0.13 -24.00
N GLY A 255 25.95 -0.07 -24.76
CA GLY A 255 25.02 -1.19 -24.62
C GLY A 255 24.15 -1.14 -23.36
N VAL A 256 24.03 0.04 -22.72
CA VAL A 256 23.24 0.25 -21.49
C VAL A 256 21.86 0.84 -21.81
N TRP A 257 21.66 1.29 -23.04
CA TRP A 257 20.40 1.84 -23.52
C TRP A 257 19.85 0.97 -24.65
N PRO A 258 18.54 0.61 -24.60
CA PRO A 258 17.90 -0.25 -25.60
C PRO A 258 17.77 0.39 -26.97
#